data_AF-A0A355DVL1-F1
#
_entry.id   AF-A0A355DVL1-F1
#
_cell.length_a   1.000
_cell.length_b   1.000
_cell.length_c   1.000
_cell.angle_alpha   90.00
_cell.angle_beta   90.00
_cell.angle_gamma   90.00
#
_symmetry.space_group_name_H-M   'P 1'
#
loop_
_entity.id
_entity.type
_entity.pdbx_description
1 polymer ?
#
loop_
_entity_poly.entity_id
_entity_poly.type
_entity_poly.pdbx_seq_one_letter_code
_entity_poly.pdbx_strand_id
1 'polypeptide(L)'
;MITVAASNNLEGSKASPDKLVRIVLLIALAMTTAWLKGERTAVSGKSSYICRPKETGRTKRRHSNFWIGLYGYNWIAAFHECQDSVEKLITSFRNKRAFYQRGLRAITLIQEAF
;
A
#
# COMPACT_ATOMS: atom_id res chain seq x y z
N MET A 1 -28.57 -31.48 -5.15
CA MET A 1 -29.35 -30.26 -4.85
C MET A 1 -28.77 -29.66 -3.57
N ILE A 2 -27.81 -28.74 -3.69
CA ILE A 2 -27.31 -27.93 -2.57
C ILE A 2 -27.45 -26.48 -3.00
N THR A 3 -28.50 -25.84 -2.50
CA THR A 3 -28.77 -24.43 -2.72
C THR A 3 -27.90 -23.64 -1.76
N VAL A 4 -26.88 -22.94 -2.27
CA VAL A 4 -26.11 -21.98 -1.47
C VAL A 4 -26.99 -20.75 -1.28
N ALA A 5 -27.51 -20.59 -0.06
CA ALA A 5 -28.25 -19.43 0.38
C ALA A 5 -27.31 -18.21 0.49
N ALA A 6 -27.07 -17.55 -0.64
CA ALA A 6 -26.47 -16.22 -0.72
C ALA A 6 -27.43 -15.20 -1.37
N SER A 7 -28.73 -15.51 -1.39
CA SER A 7 -29.79 -14.60 -1.79
C SER A 7 -30.56 -14.18 -0.54
N ASN A 8 -31.11 -12.97 -0.53
CA ASN A 8 -32.08 -12.45 0.45
C ASN A 8 -31.54 -11.50 1.54
N ASN A 9 -30.42 -10.81 1.33
CA ASN A 9 -30.09 -9.61 2.14
C ASN A 9 -29.78 -8.35 1.32
N LEU A 10 -29.82 -8.41 -0.01
CA LEU A 10 -29.65 -7.25 -0.88
C LEU A 10 -30.99 -6.69 -1.40
N GLU A 11 -32.06 -7.48 -1.40
CA GLU A 11 -33.40 -7.11 -1.89
C GLU A 11 -34.05 -5.98 -1.07
N GLY A 12 -33.66 -5.81 0.20
CA GLY A 12 -34.11 -4.69 1.04
C GLY A 12 -33.25 -3.43 0.90
N SER A 13 -32.11 -3.50 0.19
CA SER A 13 -31.28 -2.33 -0.03
C SER A 13 -31.86 -1.55 -1.21
N LYS A 14 -32.11 -0.24 -1.04
CA LYS A 14 -32.46 0.66 -2.16
C LYS A 14 -31.31 0.87 -3.15
N ALA A 15 -30.28 0.02 -3.13
CA ALA A 15 -29.14 0.11 -4.03
C ALA A 15 -29.54 -0.46 -5.38
N SER A 16 -29.45 0.35 -6.44
CA SER A 16 -29.70 -0.16 -7.78
C SER A 16 -28.66 -1.23 -8.14
N PRO A 17 -29.07 -2.36 -8.76
CA PRO A 17 -28.14 -3.40 -9.19
C PRO A 17 -26.97 -2.84 -10.02
N ASP A 18 -27.24 -1.87 -10.89
CA ASP A 18 -26.21 -1.19 -11.69
C ASP A 18 -25.19 -0.43 -10.83
N LYS A 19 -25.65 0.24 -9.76
CA LYS A 19 -24.76 0.95 -8.85
C LYS A 19 -23.89 -0.03 -8.07
N LEU A 20 -24.46 -1.17 -7.66
CA LEU A 20 -23.70 -2.24 -7.00
C LEU A 20 -22.61 -2.79 -7.92
N VAL A 21 -22.94 -3.13 -9.17
CA VAL A 21 -21.96 -3.63 -10.16
C VAL A 21 -20.86 -2.61 -10.39
N ARG A 22 -21.18 -1.33 -10.57
CA ARG A 22 -20.18 -0.26 -10.75
C ARG A 22 -19.24 -0.14 -9.55
N ILE A 23 -19.77 -0.19 -8.33
CA ILE A 23 -18.96 -0.13 -7.11
C ILE A 23 -18.05 -1.35 -7.00
N VAL A 24 -18.55 -2.56 -7.27
CA VAL A 24 -17.75 -3.78 -7.23
C VAL A 24 -16.60 -3.73 -8.24
N LEU A 25 -16.87 -3.24 -9.45
CA LEU A 25 -15.83 -3.05 -10.48
C LEU A 25 -14.78 -2.02 -10.05
N LEU A 26 -15.20 -0.88 -9.48
CA LEU A 26 -14.28 0.13 -8.96
C LEU A 26 -13.41 -0.41 -7.83
N ILE A 27 -13.99 -1.18 -6.90
CA ILE A 27 -13.25 -1.85 -5.83
C ILE A 27 -12.25 -2.84 -6.42
N ALA A 28 -12.67 -3.67 -7.38
CA ALA A 28 -11.78 -4.62 -8.03
C ALA A 28 -10.59 -3.92 -8.70
N LEU A 29 -10.84 -2.84 -9.46
CA LEU A 29 -9.79 -2.04 -10.09
C LEU A 29 -8.85 -1.41 -9.05
N ALA A 30 -9.39 -0.84 -7.97
CA ALA A 30 -8.59 -0.28 -6.88
C ALA A 30 -7.72 -1.36 -6.19
N MET A 31 -8.27 -2.57 -5.98
CA MET A 31 -7.51 -3.68 -5.39
C MET A 31 -6.43 -4.21 -6.33
N THR A 32 -6.73 -4.34 -7.62
CA THR A 32 -5.77 -4.80 -8.64
C THR A 32 -4.63 -3.80 -8.80
N THR A 33 -4.92 -2.50 -8.82
CA THR A 33 -3.88 -1.45 -8.90
C THR A 33 -2.98 -1.46 -7.66
N ALA A 34 -3.54 -1.56 -6.46
CA ALA A 34 -2.76 -1.71 -5.23
C ALA A 34 -1.89 -2.97 -5.26
N TRP A 35 -2.43 -4.10 -5.73
CA TRP A 35 -1.66 -5.33 -5.87
C TRP A 35 -0.48 -5.20 -6.84
N LEU A 36 -0.70 -4.61 -8.03
CA LEU A 36 0.35 -4.39 -9.04
C LEU A 36 1.48 -3.50 -8.50
N LYS A 37 1.14 -2.40 -7.83
CA LYS A 37 2.10 -1.46 -7.22
C LYS A 37 2.93 -2.14 -6.12
N GLY A 38 2.28 -2.95 -5.30
CA GLY A 38 2.97 -3.71 -4.26
C GLY A 38 3.87 -4.82 -4.81
N GLU A 39 3.49 -5.48 -5.90
CA GLU A 39 4.37 -6.46 -6.56
C GLU A 39 5.62 -5.78 -7.15
N ARG A 40 5.46 -4.65 -7.86
CA ARG A 40 6.61 -3.87 -8.36
C ARG A 40 7.55 -3.46 -7.21
N THR A 41 6.98 -2.99 -6.11
CA THR A 41 7.75 -2.61 -4.93
C THR A 41 8.46 -3.81 -4.29
N ALA A 42 7.80 -4.97 -4.23
CA ALA A 42 8.40 -6.20 -3.70
C ALA A 42 9.60 -6.65 -4.56
N VAL A 43 9.46 -6.61 -5.89
CA VAL A 43 10.53 -6.97 -6.84
C VAL A 43 11.70 -5.97 -6.81
N SER A 44 11.43 -4.67 -6.58
CA SER A 44 12.48 -3.63 -6.51
C SER A 44 13.47 -3.78 -5.34
N GLY A 45 13.17 -4.66 -4.36
CA GLY A 45 13.97 -4.82 -3.14
C GLY A 45 13.90 -3.63 -2.17
N LYS A 46 13.06 -2.62 -2.45
CA LYS A 46 12.84 -1.44 -1.57
C LYS A 46 11.67 -1.62 -0.60
N SER A 47 11.02 -2.79 -0.62
CA SER A 47 9.92 -3.11 0.28
C SER A 47 10.28 -2.96 1.76
N SER A 48 11.56 -3.04 2.14
CA SER A 48 12.05 -2.81 3.51
C SER A 48 11.82 -1.40 4.05
N TYR A 49 11.66 -0.39 3.17
CA TYR A 49 11.36 0.98 3.56
C TYR A 49 9.86 1.20 3.82
N ILE A 50 9.01 0.33 3.28
CA ILE A 50 7.55 0.39 3.47
C ILE A 50 7.11 -0.61 4.55
N CYS A 51 7.74 -1.78 4.59
CA CYS A 51 7.29 -2.90 5.38
C CYS A 51 8.45 -3.81 5.80
N ARG A 52 8.28 -4.53 6.90
CA ARG A 52 9.29 -5.50 7.34
C ARG A 52 9.27 -6.74 6.42
N PRO A 53 10.36 -7.07 5.69
CA PRO A 53 10.32 -8.14 4.68
C PRO A 53 10.19 -9.55 5.28
N LYS A 54 10.88 -9.81 6.40
CA LYS A 54 10.89 -11.11 7.08
C LYS A 54 11.13 -10.92 8.58
N GLU A 55 10.49 -11.77 9.39
CA GLU A 55 10.74 -11.93 10.83
C GLU A 55 11.47 -13.26 11.05
N THR A 56 12.36 -13.29 12.05
CA THR A 56 13.10 -14.49 12.43
C THR A 56 12.14 -15.63 12.73
N GLY A 57 12.32 -16.79 12.08
CA GLY A 57 11.47 -17.99 12.27
C GLY A 57 10.27 -18.14 11.33
N ARG A 58 9.97 -17.16 10.47
CA ARG A 58 8.80 -17.25 9.55
C ARG A 58 9.18 -17.81 8.18
N THR A 59 8.42 -18.80 7.69
CA THR A 59 8.60 -19.41 6.35
C THR A 59 7.87 -18.67 5.24
N LYS A 60 6.75 -18.01 5.56
CA LYS A 60 5.91 -17.25 4.61
C LYS A 60 6.13 -15.74 4.74
N ARG A 61 5.85 -15.00 3.66
CA ARG A 61 5.82 -13.52 3.66
C ARG A 61 4.82 -13.02 4.73
N ARG A 62 5.16 -11.90 5.39
CA ARG A 62 4.29 -11.27 6.42
C ARG A 62 3.11 -10.55 5.79
N HIS A 63 3.34 -9.92 4.64
CA HIS A 63 2.39 -9.06 3.95
C HIS A 63 2.19 -9.50 2.50
N SER A 64 0.96 -9.37 2.01
CA SER A 64 0.63 -9.57 0.61
C SER A 64 1.06 -8.36 -0.23
N ASN A 65 1.21 -8.55 -1.53
CA ASN A 65 1.52 -7.44 -2.44
C ASN A 65 0.41 -6.37 -2.39
N PHE A 66 -0.86 -6.79 -2.28
CA PHE A 66 -1.96 -5.85 -2.04
C PHE A 66 -1.72 -4.96 -0.82
N TRP A 67 -1.31 -5.56 0.31
CA TRP A 67 -1.02 -4.81 1.53
C TRP A 67 0.17 -3.85 1.33
N ILE A 68 1.24 -4.31 0.66
CA ILE A 68 2.43 -3.50 0.39
C ILE A 68 2.08 -2.27 -0.46
N GLY A 69 1.26 -2.45 -1.51
CA GLY A 69 0.84 -1.34 -2.36
C GLY A 69 -0.07 -0.35 -1.65
N LEU A 70 -1.05 -0.84 -0.88
CA LEU A 70 -1.94 0.02 -0.10
C LEU A 70 -1.16 0.81 0.97
N TYR A 71 -0.29 0.13 1.70
CA TYR A 71 0.52 0.77 2.74
C TYR A 71 1.56 1.73 2.17
N GLY A 72 2.11 1.43 0.99
CA GLY A 72 3.02 2.33 0.29
C GLY A 72 2.37 3.67 -0.07
N TYR A 73 1.09 3.68 -0.44
CA TYR A 73 0.36 4.93 -0.66
C TYR A 73 0.28 5.79 0.60
N ASN A 74 -0.09 5.18 1.74
CA ASN A 74 -0.15 5.86 3.03
C ASN A 74 1.23 6.36 3.46
N TRP A 75 2.29 5.60 3.19
CA TRP A 75 3.66 5.98 3.52
C TRP A 75 4.13 7.19 2.71
N ILE A 76 3.86 7.24 1.40
CA ILE A 76 4.17 8.40 0.55
C ILE A 76 3.41 9.63 1.04
N ALA A 77 2.12 9.50 1.34
CA ALA A 77 1.30 10.59 1.85
C ALA A 77 1.85 11.12 3.19
N ALA A 78 2.12 10.23 4.14
CA ALA A 78 2.69 10.61 5.43
C ALA A 78 4.07 11.28 5.31
N PHE A 79 4.89 10.84 4.35
CA PHE A 79 6.18 11.48 4.10
C PHE A 79 6.02 12.93 3.63
N HIS A 80 5.14 13.19 2.65
CA HIS A 80 4.89 14.55 2.15
C HIS A 80 4.37 15.49 3.24
N GLU A 81 3.49 15.00 4.12
CA GLU A 81 2.95 15.79 5.24
C GLU A 81 4.03 16.22 6.26
N CYS A 82 5.09 15.43 6.42
CA CYS A 82 6.11 15.69 7.44
C CYS A 82 7.49 16.12 6.91
N GLN A 83 7.68 16.13 5.58
CA GLN A 83 8.98 16.32 4.94
C GLN A 83 9.68 17.60 5.43
N ASP A 84 9.01 18.75 5.39
CA ASP A 84 9.59 20.04 5.78
C ASP A 84 10.12 20.05 7.22
N SER A 85 9.37 19.41 8.14
CA SER A 85 9.76 19.31 9.54
C SER A 85 10.97 18.39 9.72
N VAL A 86 11.00 17.28 8.98
CA VAL A 86 12.13 16.35 8.99
C VAL A 86 13.38 17.00 8.37
N GLU A 87 13.24 17.79 7.32
CA GLU A 87 14.37 18.48 6.69
C GLU A 87 15.02 19.48 7.67
N LYS A 88 14.21 20.28 8.38
CA LYS A 88 14.71 21.16 9.46
C LYS A 88 15.45 20.37 10.54
N LEU A 89 14.90 19.22 10.95
CA LEU A 89 15.56 18.34 11.92
C LEU A 89 16.92 17.83 11.40
N ILE A 90 16.97 17.36 10.15
CA ILE A 90 18.18 16.81 9.53
C ILE A 90 19.27 17.89 9.34
N THR A 91 18.90 19.14 9.08
CA THR A 91 19.88 20.24 9.05
C THR A 91 20.55 20.46 10.41
N SER A 92 19.84 20.21 11.52
CA SER A 92 20.38 20.29 12.89
C SER A 92 21.24 19.07 13.24
N PHE A 93 20.86 17.87 12.77
CA PHE A 93 21.55 16.61 13.07
C PHE A 93 22.28 16.05 11.85
N ARG A 94 23.42 16.67 11.48
CA ARG A 94 24.21 16.29 10.29
C ARG A 94 24.61 14.81 10.25
N ASN A 95 24.82 14.18 11.41
CA ASN A 95 25.16 12.75 11.50
C ASN A 95 24.04 11.82 10.99
N LYS A 96 22.79 12.28 10.91
CA LYS A 96 21.65 11.51 10.36
C LYS A 96 21.40 11.75 8.87
N ARG A 97 22.06 12.75 8.26
CA ARG A 97 21.85 13.15 6.86
C ARG A 97 22.03 12.01 5.86
N ALA A 98 23.05 11.17 6.04
CA ALA A 98 23.31 10.05 5.15
C ALA A 98 22.18 9.01 5.16
N PHE A 99 21.55 8.77 6.32
CA PHE A 99 20.40 7.87 6.44
C PHE A 99 19.15 8.47 5.80
N TYR A 100 18.92 9.77 6.04
CA TYR A 100 17.81 10.49 5.43
C TYR A 100 17.89 10.47 3.90
N GLN A 101 19.06 10.73 3.31
CA GLN A 101 19.27 10.65 1.86
C GLN A 101 19.03 9.25 1.29
N ARG A 102 19.35 8.18 2.03
CA ARG A 102 19.01 6.81 1.61
C ARG A 102 17.49 6.60 1.60
N GLY A 103 16.80 7.13 2.59
CA GLY A 103 15.32 7.15 2.67
C GLY A 103 14.69 7.92 1.50
N LEU A 104 15.19 9.11 1.20
CA LEU A 104 14.73 9.91 0.05
C LEU A 104 14.86 9.13 -1.26
N ARG A 105 16.03 8.53 -1.52
CA ARG A 105 16.22 7.68 -2.71
C ARG A 105 15.26 6.50 -2.76
N ALA A 106 14.95 5.90 -1.60
CA ALA A 106 13.97 4.83 -1.55
C ALA A 106 12.57 5.33 -1.88
N ILE A 107 12.16 6.49 -1.36
CA ILE A 107 10.86 7.11 -1.65
C ILE A 107 10.73 7.44 -3.13
N THR A 108 11.76 8.01 -3.77
CA THR A 108 11.73 8.28 -5.23
C THR A 108 11.48 7.00 -6.03
N LEU A 109 12.21 5.93 -5.72
CA LEU A 109 12.03 4.63 -6.41
C LEU A 109 10.67 3.99 -6.14
N ILE A 110 10.11 4.20 -4.95
CA ILE A 110 8.76 3.74 -4.61
C ILE A 110 7.74 4.58 -5.41
N GLN A 111 7.89 5.89 -5.50
CA GLN A 111 7.01 6.77 -6.26
C GLN A 111 7.01 6.42 -7.76
N GLU A 112 8.15 6.11 -8.35
CA GLU A 112 8.25 5.62 -9.73
C GLU A 112 7.50 4.31 -9.98
N ALA A 113 7.31 3.50 -8.93
CA ALA A 113 6.56 2.25 -9.02
C ALA A 113 5.03 2.43 -8.90
N PHE A 114 4.56 3.62 -8.51
CA PHE A 114 3.16 3.97 -8.24
C PHE A 114 2.54 4.81 -9.35
#